data_AF-A0A5J4LA60-F1
#
_entry.id   AF-A0A5J4LA60-F1
#
_cell.length_a   1.000
_cell.length_b   1.000
_cell.length_c   1.000
_cell.angle_alpha   90.00
_cell.angle_beta   90.00
_cell.angle_gamma   90.00
#
_symmetry.space_group_name_H-M   'P 1'
#
loop_
_entity.id
_entity.type
_entity.pdbx_description
1 polymer ?
#
loop_
_entity_poly.entity_id
_entity_poly.type
_entity_poly.pdbx_seq_one_letter_code
_entity_poly.pdbx_strand_id
1 'polypeptide(L)'
;MYSRDKRQKKIIKFVACYLLVSVLLATGCLLLTDSAVFASEDRLKIADEYLKTKHYVKAKEIYREVFLAEPTSISGKKALFGMGKADYYLKNYYEARQNIKRFISTSQIPEYQDEAYLILGYISLHFQKFKEAEQYFEAVGESLKEKANIGRAEVALKTGDIARAEYFLSMVSKRIAEIDPRILYLRAMVYSSKGMHKEAVNMINKILDSALREYDIRVEKARIFFNARRLKEAERLCRSIIDKPSSNIELINAKRVLLQIYEVDGKLDDALKLRLELLPYESNDNFKLKIVSLYDKKNDLNNAMKYLSYLSNKKLRSAEIEKRLKAVIAAKDPKALEYVKNFSFSLDPDNPFIIDASRYLIANGKKTEGKQLLMKALKGGARGDASMYMAELLVQEGKYSEAETMLKSLSLDARYIYKASYIIADIMERQGKYDAAIEYLLKIVKAVTDYRIAAKLGDLYYRINDKRNALKYYIMASNKGDGLSSLKAADCLYISGDYTKAKAYYKRALDYNVKDPKSLQWAQYQYGKLARNSDYLKKAIAGGGEIADAAAIISREREFVKNK
;
A
#
# COMPACT_ATOMS: atom_id res chain seq x y z
N MET A 1 -6.15 -112.61 16.06
CA MET A 1 -6.04 -111.44 16.97
C MET A 1 -4.68 -110.73 16.96
N TYR A 2 -3.74 -111.03 16.05
CA TYR A 2 -2.36 -110.48 16.11
C TYR A 2 -2.08 -109.24 15.23
N SER A 3 -3.05 -108.76 14.41
CA SER A 3 -2.81 -107.66 13.45
C SER A 3 -3.33 -106.28 13.90
N ARG A 4 -4.23 -106.21 14.89
CA ARG A 4 -4.73 -104.92 15.43
C ARG A 4 -3.72 -104.23 16.37
N ASP A 5 -2.97 -105.00 17.16
CA ASP A 5 -2.03 -104.47 18.17
C ASP A 5 -0.76 -103.82 17.55
N LYS A 6 -0.26 -104.34 16.41
CA LYS A 6 0.88 -103.74 15.69
C LYS A 6 0.52 -102.42 14.99
N ARG A 7 -0.71 -102.25 14.50
CA ARG A 7 -1.16 -100.98 13.90
C ARG A 7 -1.39 -99.92 14.96
N GLN A 8 -2.00 -100.26 16.11
CA GLN A 8 -2.18 -99.32 17.21
C GLN A 8 -0.84 -98.85 17.80
N LYS A 9 0.14 -99.73 18.01
CA LYS A 9 1.48 -99.34 18.50
C LYS A 9 2.26 -98.44 17.52
N LYS A 10 2.11 -98.63 16.21
CA LYS A 10 2.72 -97.74 15.19
C LYS A 10 2.08 -96.36 15.16
N ILE A 11 0.75 -96.29 15.26
CA ILE A 11 0.02 -95.01 15.27
C ILE A 11 0.33 -94.23 16.55
N ILE A 12 0.40 -94.90 17.72
CA ILE A 12 0.76 -94.25 18.99
C ILE A 12 2.19 -93.70 18.95
N LYS A 13 3.17 -94.43 18.41
CA LYS A 13 4.54 -93.92 18.22
C LYS A 13 4.61 -92.73 17.27
N PHE A 14 3.82 -92.73 16.19
CA PHE A 14 3.81 -91.65 15.22
C PHE A 14 3.16 -90.38 15.80
N VAL A 15 2.06 -90.51 16.52
CA VAL A 15 1.39 -89.40 17.22
C VAL A 15 2.25 -88.86 18.36
N ALA A 16 2.95 -89.73 19.10
CA ALA A 16 3.89 -89.31 20.15
C ALA A 16 5.10 -88.54 19.60
N CYS A 17 5.69 -88.98 18.48
CA CYS A 17 6.76 -88.22 17.80
C CYS A 17 6.27 -86.87 17.26
N TYR A 18 5.05 -86.81 16.70
CA TYR A 18 4.49 -85.56 16.17
C TYR A 18 4.18 -84.56 17.30
N LEU A 19 3.69 -85.04 18.44
CA LEU A 19 3.50 -84.23 19.64
C LEU A 19 4.84 -83.76 20.24
N LEU A 20 5.87 -84.60 20.27
CA LEU A 20 7.20 -84.21 20.76
C LEU A 20 7.88 -83.17 19.87
N VAL A 21 7.79 -83.33 18.54
CA VAL A 21 8.36 -82.37 17.58
C VAL A 21 7.61 -81.04 17.58
N SER A 22 6.28 -81.07 17.70
CA SER A 22 5.47 -79.83 17.82
C SER A 22 5.68 -79.13 19.17
N VAL A 23 5.84 -79.86 20.27
CA VAL A 23 6.23 -79.29 21.57
C VAL A 23 7.64 -78.72 21.52
N LEU A 24 8.62 -79.41 20.92
CA LEU A 24 10.00 -78.90 20.77
C LEU A 24 10.10 -77.66 19.86
N LEU A 25 9.32 -77.61 18.77
CA LEU A 25 9.21 -76.42 17.91
C LEU A 25 8.49 -75.27 18.62
N ALA A 26 7.44 -75.56 19.40
CA ALA A 26 6.75 -74.56 20.21
C ALA A 26 7.66 -74.03 21.33
N THR A 27 8.40 -74.88 22.03
CA THR A 27 9.36 -74.47 23.07
C THR A 27 10.58 -73.76 22.49
N GLY A 28 11.04 -74.16 21.30
CA GLY A 28 12.13 -73.47 20.58
C GLY A 28 11.71 -72.10 20.05
N CYS A 29 10.49 -71.96 19.54
CA CYS A 29 9.91 -70.65 19.19
C CYS A 29 9.66 -69.79 20.43
N LEU A 30 9.18 -70.36 21.54
CA LEU A 30 9.02 -69.65 22.82
C LEU A 30 10.37 -69.13 23.34
N LEU A 31 11.43 -69.96 23.32
CA LEU A 31 12.77 -69.54 23.76
C LEU A 31 13.42 -68.49 22.84
N LEU A 32 13.19 -68.57 21.51
CA LEU A 32 13.67 -67.57 20.56
C LEU A 32 12.89 -66.25 20.67
N THR A 33 11.58 -66.31 20.86
CA THR A 33 10.74 -65.11 21.06
C THR A 33 11.02 -64.44 22.40
N ASP A 34 11.21 -65.21 23.48
CA ASP A 34 11.64 -64.67 24.77
C ASP A 34 13.00 -63.96 24.65
N SER A 35 14.00 -64.58 24.00
CA SER A 35 15.33 -63.97 23.84
C SER A 35 15.33 -62.66 23.04
N ALA A 36 14.47 -62.54 22.03
CA ALA A 36 14.31 -61.33 21.22
C ALA A 36 13.54 -60.23 21.98
N VAL A 37 12.50 -60.59 22.74
CA VAL A 37 11.72 -59.67 23.57
C VAL A 37 12.59 -59.06 24.67
N PHE A 38 13.43 -59.86 25.35
CA PHE A 38 14.38 -59.37 26.36
C PHE A 38 15.41 -58.41 25.74
N ALA A 39 15.91 -58.70 24.53
CA ALA A 39 16.82 -57.80 23.82
C ALA A 39 16.17 -56.46 23.41
N SER A 40 14.89 -56.47 23.04
CA SER A 40 14.13 -55.27 22.68
C SER A 40 13.85 -54.38 23.90
N GLU A 41 13.51 -54.95 25.06
CA GLU A 41 13.31 -54.17 26.29
C GLU A 41 14.59 -53.50 26.81
N ASP A 42 15.74 -54.17 26.74
CA ASP A 42 17.01 -53.57 27.15
C ASP A 42 17.45 -52.45 26.19
N ARG A 43 17.19 -52.60 24.89
CA ARG A 43 17.40 -51.50 23.93
C ARG A 43 16.50 -50.30 24.20
N LEU A 44 15.24 -50.53 24.59
CA LEU A 44 14.35 -49.44 24.98
C LEU A 44 14.88 -48.69 26.21
N LYS A 45 15.38 -49.39 27.24
CA LYS A 45 16.01 -48.74 28.41
C LYS A 45 17.21 -47.88 28.00
N ILE A 46 18.05 -48.37 27.09
CA ILE A 46 19.18 -47.59 26.55
C ILE A 46 18.68 -46.36 25.81
N ALA A 47 17.65 -46.49 24.97
CA ALA A 47 17.06 -45.36 24.26
C ALA A 47 16.44 -44.34 25.22
N ASP A 48 15.74 -44.78 26.26
CA ASP A 48 15.17 -43.94 27.32
C ASP A 48 16.27 -43.20 28.08
N GLU A 49 17.41 -43.83 28.33
CA GLU A 49 18.56 -43.19 28.98
C GLU A 49 19.20 -42.12 28.07
N TYR A 50 19.34 -42.41 26.77
CA TYR A 50 19.75 -41.39 25.81
C TYR A 50 18.74 -40.23 25.74
N LEU A 51 17.44 -40.51 25.85
CA LEU A 51 16.41 -39.49 25.88
C LEU A 51 16.54 -38.61 27.14
N LYS A 52 16.72 -39.22 28.32
CA LYS A 52 16.92 -38.52 29.61
C LYS A 52 18.18 -37.66 29.61
N THR A 53 19.27 -38.17 29.02
CA THR A 53 20.55 -37.47 28.90
C THR A 53 20.59 -36.50 27.70
N LYS A 54 19.43 -36.21 27.07
CA LYS A 54 19.23 -35.27 25.95
C LYS A 54 19.96 -35.62 24.65
N HIS A 55 20.40 -36.87 24.49
CA HIS A 55 20.97 -37.41 23.24
C HIS A 55 19.86 -37.89 22.29
N TYR A 56 18.96 -36.97 21.92
CA TYR A 56 17.71 -37.30 21.22
C TYR A 56 17.91 -37.98 19.86
N VAL A 57 18.98 -37.66 19.12
CA VAL A 57 19.29 -38.32 17.84
C VAL A 57 19.58 -39.81 18.05
N LYS A 58 20.48 -40.14 19.00
CA LYS A 58 20.82 -41.53 19.33
C LYS A 58 19.62 -42.28 19.89
N ALA A 59 18.84 -41.64 20.77
CA ALA A 59 17.60 -42.22 21.28
C ALA A 59 16.65 -42.58 20.13
N LYS A 60 16.42 -41.66 19.20
CA LYS A 60 15.56 -41.85 18.02
C LYS A 60 16.03 -43.02 17.15
N GLU A 61 17.34 -43.14 16.90
CA GLU A 61 17.91 -44.24 16.12
C GLU A 61 17.62 -45.60 16.76
N ILE A 62 17.86 -45.74 18.06
CA ILE A 62 17.63 -47.00 18.78
C ILE A 62 16.12 -47.34 18.82
N TYR A 63 15.25 -46.36 19.09
CA TYR A 63 13.81 -46.59 19.01
C TYR A 63 13.37 -47.01 17.60
N ARG A 64 13.97 -46.43 16.55
CA ARG A 64 13.68 -46.81 15.16
C ARG A 64 14.06 -48.26 14.89
N GLU A 65 15.22 -48.72 15.36
CA GLU A 65 15.63 -50.12 15.22
C GLU A 65 14.64 -51.07 15.88
N VAL A 66 14.25 -50.80 17.13
CA VAL A 66 13.28 -51.62 17.88
C VAL A 66 11.92 -51.63 17.15
N PHE A 67 11.44 -50.48 16.68
CA PHE A 67 10.19 -50.39 15.94
C PHE A 67 10.23 -51.16 14.61
N LEU A 68 11.33 -51.11 13.86
CA LEU A 68 11.46 -51.81 12.58
C LEU A 68 11.54 -53.33 12.76
N ALA A 69 12.18 -53.80 13.83
CA ALA A 69 12.29 -55.23 14.14
C ALA A 69 10.94 -55.84 14.52
N GLU A 70 10.12 -55.12 15.30
CA GLU A 70 8.86 -55.65 15.85
C GLU A 70 7.69 -54.63 15.84
N PRO A 71 7.20 -54.17 14.67
CA PRO A 71 6.30 -53.01 14.59
C PRO A 71 4.96 -53.14 15.34
N THR A 72 4.49 -54.38 15.53
CA THR A 72 3.19 -54.68 16.16
C THR A 72 3.30 -55.07 17.63
N SER A 73 4.52 -55.34 18.14
CA SER A 73 4.75 -55.75 19.52
C SER A 73 4.55 -54.59 20.50
N ILE A 74 4.41 -54.89 21.80
CA ILE A 74 4.37 -53.87 22.84
C ILE A 74 5.66 -53.03 22.78
N SER A 75 6.82 -53.67 22.65
CA SER A 75 8.12 -53.01 22.52
C SER A 75 8.19 -52.11 21.28
N GLY A 76 7.69 -52.56 20.13
CA GLY A 76 7.56 -51.73 18.94
C GLY A 76 6.66 -50.51 19.15
N LYS A 77 5.51 -50.67 19.81
CA LYS A 77 4.61 -49.54 20.13
C LYS A 77 5.25 -48.55 21.12
N LYS A 78 5.97 -49.04 22.13
CA LYS A 78 6.77 -48.20 23.04
C LYS A 78 7.84 -47.44 22.26
N ALA A 79 8.52 -48.11 21.32
CA ALA A 79 9.52 -47.51 20.47
C ALA A 79 8.93 -46.43 19.54
N LEU A 80 7.76 -46.67 18.94
CA LEU A 80 7.07 -45.68 18.11
C LEU A 80 6.73 -44.39 18.89
N PHE A 81 6.27 -44.53 20.13
CA PHE A 81 6.07 -43.38 21.02
C PHE A 81 7.39 -42.68 21.34
N GLY A 82 8.44 -43.44 21.71
CA GLY A 82 9.79 -42.94 21.97
C GLY A 82 10.38 -42.16 20.78
N MET A 83 10.22 -42.66 19.56
CA MET A 83 10.59 -41.95 18.32
C MET A 83 9.87 -40.61 18.21
N GLY A 84 8.55 -40.60 18.40
CA GLY A 84 7.76 -39.37 18.37
C GLY A 84 8.18 -38.35 19.42
N LYS A 85 8.52 -38.82 20.63
CA LYS A 85 9.01 -38.00 21.73
C LYS A 85 10.42 -37.44 21.46
N ALA A 86 11.32 -38.26 20.92
CA ALA A 86 12.64 -37.81 20.49
C ALA A 86 12.54 -36.76 19.36
N ASP A 87 11.66 -36.98 18.38
CA ASP A 87 11.39 -36.02 17.31
C ASP A 87 10.82 -34.69 17.85
N TYR A 88 9.94 -34.76 18.87
CA TYR A 88 9.43 -33.56 19.53
C TYR A 88 10.56 -32.73 20.16
N TYR A 89 11.47 -33.35 20.91
CA TYR A 89 12.62 -32.65 21.50
C TYR A 89 13.65 -32.17 20.47
N LEU A 90 13.76 -32.85 19.33
CA LEU A 90 14.54 -32.39 18.17
C LEU A 90 13.86 -31.25 17.40
N LYS A 91 12.66 -30.80 17.81
CA LYS A 91 11.82 -29.81 17.12
C LYS A 91 11.36 -30.26 15.71
N ASN A 92 11.41 -31.57 15.42
CA ASN A 92 10.86 -32.20 14.22
C ASN A 92 9.34 -32.39 14.39
N TYR A 93 8.61 -31.29 14.54
CA TYR A 93 7.21 -31.32 14.98
C TYR A 93 6.28 -32.05 14.01
N TYR A 94 6.60 -32.08 12.71
CA TYR A 94 5.79 -32.81 11.73
C TYR A 94 5.90 -34.31 11.94
N GLU A 95 7.12 -34.84 11.97
CA GLU A 95 7.44 -36.26 12.20
C GLU A 95 6.93 -36.71 13.56
N ALA A 96 7.17 -35.91 14.60
CA ALA A 96 6.65 -36.14 15.94
C ALA A 96 5.12 -36.31 15.93
N ARG A 97 4.40 -35.39 15.25
CA ARG A 97 2.93 -35.46 15.14
C ARG A 97 2.48 -36.76 14.48
N GLN A 98 3.12 -37.17 13.39
CA GLN A 98 2.73 -38.39 12.68
C GLN A 98 2.95 -39.63 13.54
N ASN A 99 4.12 -39.74 14.18
CA ASN A 99 4.46 -40.88 15.02
C ASN A 99 3.55 -40.97 16.25
N ILE A 100 3.30 -39.86 16.94
CA ILE A 100 2.43 -39.85 18.13
C ILE A 100 0.96 -40.09 17.77
N LYS A 101 0.46 -39.54 16.65
CA LYS A 101 -0.91 -39.87 16.18
C LYS A 101 -1.04 -41.35 15.81
N ARG A 102 -0.04 -41.91 15.13
CA ARG A 102 0.00 -43.34 14.80
C ARG A 102 0.03 -44.20 16.07
N PHE A 103 0.79 -43.79 17.07
CA PHE A 103 0.80 -44.47 18.37
C PHE A 103 -0.60 -44.50 18.99
N ILE A 104 -1.27 -43.35 19.10
CA ILE A 104 -2.63 -43.27 19.68
C ILE A 104 -3.65 -44.13 18.91
N SER A 105 -3.54 -44.23 17.58
CA SER A 105 -4.49 -45.01 16.79
C SER A 105 -4.23 -46.52 16.79
N THR A 106 -3.04 -46.97 17.16
CA THR A 106 -2.62 -48.39 17.04
C THR A 106 -2.24 -49.04 18.37
N SER A 107 -2.16 -48.26 19.46
CA SER A 107 -1.70 -48.70 20.78
C SER A 107 -2.74 -48.44 21.85
N GLN A 108 -2.82 -49.36 22.82
CA GLN A 108 -3.68 -49.25 24.01
C GLN A 108 -2.83 -49.25 25.29
N ILE A 109 -1.59 -48.73 25.24
CA ILE A 109 -0.71 -48.63 26.42
C ILE A 109 -1.17 -47.39 27.23
N PRO A 110 -1.93 -47.56 28.34
CA PRO A 110 -2.58 -46.43 28.99
C PRO A 110 -1.57 -45.46 29.62
N GLU A 111 -0.43 -45.98 30.08
CA GLU A 111 0.64 -45.21 30.72
C GLU A 111 1.22 -44.08 29.84
N TYR A 112 1.13 -44.20 28.52
CA TYR A 112 1.67 -43.19 27.58
C TYR A 112 0.59 -42.33 26.93
N GLN A 113 -0.69 -42.65 27.16
CA GLN A 113 -1.79 -41.97 26.49
C GLN A 113 -1.87 -40.49 26.89
N ASP A 114 -1.78 -40.19 28.19
CA ASP A 114 -1.77 -38.82 28.72
C ASP A 114 -0.58 -38.01 28.18
N GLU A 115 0.62 -38.61 28.16
CA GLU A 115 1.82 -37.94 27.65
C GLU A 115 1.76 -37.73 26.13
N ALA A 116 1.19 -38.67 25.37
CA ALA A 116 0.96 -38.54 23.94
C ALA A 116 0.01 -37.37 23.61
N TYR A 117 -1.10 -37.24 24.33
CA TYR A 117 -2.00 -36.10 24.19
C TYR A 117 -1.32 -34.79 24.57
N LEU A 118 -0.55 -34.77 25.67
CA LEU A 118 0.21 -33.59 26.08
C LEU A 118 1.19 -33.13 24.99
N ILE A 119 1.95 -34.05 24.40
CA ILE A 119 2.88 -33.77 23.29
C ILE A 119 2.13 -33.25 22.06
N LEU A 120 1.01 -33.87 21.68
CA LEU A 120 0.19 -33.38 20.57
C LEU A 120 -0.41 -31.99 20.83
N GLY A 121 -0.77 -31.68 22.07
CA GLY A 121 -1.19 -30.35 22.49
C GLY A 121 -0.11 -29.31 22.22
N TYR A 122 1.13 -29.57 22.67
CA TYR A 122 2.26 -28.68 22.42
C TYR A 122 2.65 -28.57 20.95
N ILE A 123 2.64 -29.67 20.19
CA ILE A 123 2.88 -29.64 18.75
C ILE A 123 1.80 -28.79 18.04
N SER A 124 0.54 -28.94 18.44
CA SER A 124 -0.56 -28.14 17.88
C SER A 124 -0.42 -26.66 18.20
N LEU A 125 0.09 -26.32 19.39
CA LEU A 125 0.44 -24.95 19.78
C LEU A 125 1.55 -24.38 18.88
N HIS A 126 2.61 -25.14 18.60
CA HIS A 126 3.66 -24.72 17.66
C HIS A 126 3.13 -24.47 16.23
N PHE A 127 2.14 -25.25 15.79
CA PHE A 127 1.43 -25.00 14.52
C PHE A 127 0.35 -23.91 14.59
N GLN A 128 0.20 -23.22 15.73
CA GLN A 128 -0.83 -22.21 15.99
C GLN A 128 -2.27 -22.74 15.82
N LYS A 129 -2.45 -24.05 15.98
CA LYS A 129 -3.76 -24.71 15.94
C LYS A 129 -4.37 -24.72 17.34
N PHE A 130 -4.73 -23.54 17.83
CA PHE A 130 -5.16 -23.33 19.22
C PHE A 130 -6.34 -24.21 19.64
N LYS A 131 -7.33 -24.40 18.76
CA LYS A 131 -8.47 -25.29 19.03
C LYS A 131 -8.06 -26.76 19.16
N GLU A 132 -7.20 -27.25 18.26
CA GLU A 132 -6.68 -28.63 18.30
C GLU A 132 -5.80 -28.82 19.56
N ALA A 133 -4.99 -27.82 19.90
CA ALA A 133 -4.15 -27.83 21.11
C ALA A 133 -5.00 -27.95 22.38
N GLU A 134 -6.06 -27.14 22.49
CA GLU A 134 -6.99 -27.17 23.63
C GLU A 134 -7.63 -28.55 23.81
N GLN A 135 -8.14 -29.14 22.72
CA GLN A 135 -8.75 -30.47 22.74
C GLN A 135 -7.79 -31.54 23.24
N TYR A 136 -6.53 -31.52 22.78
CA TYR A 136 -5.54 -32.47 23.26
C TYR A 136 -5.18 -32.24 24.73
N PHE A 137 -5.04 -30.99 25.19
CA PHE A 137 -4.79 -30.72 26.61
C PHE A 137 -5.99 -31.10 27.51
N GLU A 138 -7.23 -30.99 27.02
CA GLU A 138 -8.42 -31.44 27.74
C GLU A 138 -8.47 -32.96 27.88
N ALA A 139 -8.00 -33.69 26.86
CA ALA A 139 -7.90 -35.15 26.85
C ALA A 139 -6.79 -35.72 27.75
N VAL A 140 -5.90 -34.88 28.30
CA VAL A 140 -4.89 -35.32 29.26
C VAL A 140 -5.54 -35.62 30.61
N GLY A 141 -5.31 -36.84 31.12
CA GLY A 141 -5.79 -37.33 32.41
C GLY A 141 -5.15 -36.64 33.63
N GLU A 142 -5.61 -37.05 34.82
CA GLU A 142 -5.32 -36.34 36.08
C GLU A 142 -3.82 -36.31 36.42
N SER A 143 -3.09 -37.39 36.07
CA SER A 143 -1.67 -37.55 36.38
C SER A 143 -0.77 -36.46 35.78
N LEU A 144 -1.15 -35.92 34.61
CA LEU A 144 -0.43 -34.87 33.89
C LEU A 144 -1.27 -33.59 33.77
N LYS A 145 -2.34 -33.46 34.57
CA LYS A 145 -3.28 -32.33 34.45
C LYS A 145 -2.64 -30.98 34.68
N GLU A 146 -1.73 -30.88 35.64
CA GLU A 146 -0.97 -29.64 35.88
C GLU A 146 -0.16 -29.24 34.64
N LYS A 147 0.52 -30.19 33.98
CA LYS A 147 1.28 -29.93 32.74
C LYS A 147 0.38 -29.53 31.59
N ALA A 148 -0.82 -30.12 31.50
CA ALA A 148 -1.82 -29.75 30.51
C ALA A 148 -2.35 -28.34 30.77
N ASN A 149 -2.63 -27.97 32.03
CA ASN A 149 -3.07 -26.63 32.42
C ASN A 149 -2.02 -25.56 32.07
N ILE A 150 -0.72 -25.84 32.18
CA ILE A 150 0.34 -24.93 31.69
C ILE A 150 0.21 -24.72 30.17
N GLY A 151 -0.03 -25.78 29.40
CA GLY A 151 -0.27 -25.69 27.96
C GLY A 151 -1.53 -24.88 27.63
N ARG A 152 -2.64 -25.09 28.36
CA ARG A 152 -3.89 -24.34 28.20
C ARG A 152 -3.72 -22.86 28.57
N ALA A 153 -2.94 -22.55 29.60
CA ALA A 153 -2.59 -21.17 29.93
C ALA A 153 -1.83 -20.48 28.79
N GLU A 154 -0.89 -21.20 28.15
CA GLU A 154 -0.17 -20.69 26.99
C GLU A 154 -1.07 -20.49 25.78
N VAL A 155 -1.99 -21.42 25.50
CA VAL A 155 -3.02 -21.25 24.46
C VAL A 155 -3.84 -20.00 24.74
N ALA A 156 -4.36 -19.85 25.96
CA ALA A 156 -5.16 -18.69 26.36
C ALA A 156 -4.40 -17.37 26.18
N LEU A 157 -3.13 -17.31 26.58
CA LEU A 157 -2.26 -16.14 26.34
C LEU A 157 -2.09 -15.84 24.85
N LYS A 158 -1.84 -16.87 24.02
CA LYS A 158 -1.67 -16.70 22.56
C LYS A 158 -2.96 -16.27 21.87
N THR A 159 -4.12 -16.62 22.41
CA THR A 159 -5.43 -16.14 21.90
C THR A 159 -5.89 -14.83 22.56
N GLY A 160 -5.11 -14.25 23.47
CA GLY A 160 -5.43 -12.99 24.14
C GLY A 160 -6.44 -13.10 25.30
N ASP A 161 -6.81 -14.31 25.71
CA ASP A 161 -7.71 -14.55 26.84
C ASP A 161 -6.91 -14.60 28.15
N ILE A 162 -6.62 -13.42 28.68
CA ILE A 162 -5.80 -13.26 29.88
C ILE A 162 -6.47 -13.88 31.12
N ALA A 163 -7.80 -13.81 31.21
CA ALA A 163 -8.56 -14.35 32.35
C ALA A 163 -8.46 -15.89 32.40
N ARG A 164 -8.60 -16.56 31.25
CA ARG A 164 -8.39 -18.01 31.18
C ARG A 164 -6.95 -18.41 31.45
N ALA A 165 -5.99 -17.62 30.99
CA ALA A 165 -4.59 -17.86 31.30
C ALA A 165 -4.33 -17.83 32.82
N GLU A 166 -4.86 -16.81 33.51
CA GLU A 166 -4.79 -16.71 34.97
C GLU A 166 -5.47 -17.89 35.67
N TYR A 167 -6.67 -18.28 35.21
CA TYR A 167 -7.38 -19.43 35.74
C TYR A 167 -6.54 -20.69 35.67
N PHE A 168 -6.01 -21.07 34.50
CA PHE A 168 -5.21 -22.28 34.38
C PHE A 168 -3.88 -22.22 35.14
N LEU A 169 -3.24 -21.04 35.23
CA LEU A 169 -2.03 -20.87 36.04
C LEU A 169 -2.29 -20.95 37.55
N SER A 170 -3.53 -20.68 37.99
CA SER A 170 -3.94 -20.85 39.40
C SER A 170 -4.16 -22.32 39.78
N MET A 171 -4.41 -23.18 38.80
CA MET A 171 -4.61 -24.63 38.95
C MET A 171 -3.29 -25.42 39.03
N VAL A 172 -2.14 -24.74 39.03
CA VAL A 172 -0.81 -25.38 39.16
C VAL A 172 -0.30 -25.21 40.58
N SER A 173 0.20 -26.29 41.19
CA SER A 173 0.72 -26.28 42.55
C SER A 173 1.80 -25.21 42.79
N LYS A 174 1.74 -24.59 43.96
CA LYS A 174 2.64 -23.49 44.36
C LYS A 174 4.12 -23.86 44.22
N ARG A 175 4.49 -25.10 44.59
CA ARG A 175 5.87 -25.61 44.51
C ARG A 175 6.42 -25.52 43.08
N ILE A 176 5.67 -25.99 42.08
CA ILE A 176 6.10 -25.97 40.68
C ILE A 176 6.04 -24.54 40.15
N ALA A 177 4.98 -23.80 40.52
CA ALA A 177 4.72 -22.47 39.99
C ALA A 177 5.74 -21.40 40.40
N GLU A 178 6.57 -21.66 41.42
CA GLU A 178 7.64 -20.76 41.87
C GLU A 178 9.01 -21.05 41.22
N ILE A 179 9.23 -22.26 40.72
CA ILE A 179 10.55 -22.70 40.21
C ILE A 179 10.56 -22.97 38.71
N ASP A 180 9.42 -23.33 38.10
CA ASP A 180 9.35 -23.71 36.70
C ASP A 180 9.51 -22.47 35.79
N PRO A 181 10.56 -22.42 34.93
CA PRO A 181 10.81 -21.29 34.04
C PRO A 181 9.64 -20.96 33.12
N ARG A 182 8.92 -21.97 32.62
CA ARG A 182 7.78 -21.77 31.71
C ARG A 182 6.63 -21.11 32.45
N ILE A 183 6.32 -21.55 33.67
CA ILE A 183 5.25 -20.95 34.48
C ILE A 183 5.59 -19.51 34.86
N LEU A 184 6.82 -19.27 35.32
CA LEU A 184 7.30 -17.93 35.65
C LEU A 184 7.19 -16.99 34.45
N TYR A 185 7.54 -17.48 33.25
CA TYR A 185 7.38 -16.74 32.00
C TYR A 185 5.92 -16.45 31.66
N LEU A 186 5.02 -17.45 31.71
CA LEU A 186 3.60 -17.25 31.42
C LEU A 186 2.97 -16.24 32.39
N ARG A 187 3.30 -16.31 33.69
CA ARG A 187 2.88 -15.31 34.69
C ARG A 187 3.42 -13.92 34.37
N ALA A 188 4.69 -13.82 33.97
CA ALA A 188 5.27 -12.55 33.58
C ALA A 188 4.54 -11.93 32.36
N MET A 189 4.13 -12.76 31.40
CA MET A 189 3.35 -12.33 30.23
C MET A 189 1.93 -11.88 30.60
N VAL A 190 1.25 -12.61 31.50
CA VAL A 190 -0.04 -12.20 32.07
C VAL A 190 0.09 -10.83 32.73
N TYR A 191 1.03 -10.68 33.67
CA TYR A 191 1.25 -9.41 34.37
C TYR A 191 1.60 -8.28 33.41
N SER A 192 2.45 -8.54 32.41
CA SER A 192 2.78 -7.54 31.39
C SER A 192 1.54 -7.11 30.58
N SER A 193 0.64 -8.05 30.28
CA SER A 193 -0.59 -7.78 29.52
C SER A 193 -1.63 -6.99 30.34
N LYS A 194 -1.62 -7.17 31.66
CA LYS A 194 -2.46 -6.41 32.62
C LYS A 194 -1.89 -5.04 32.98
N GLY A 195 -0.72 -4.65 32.44
CA GLY A 195 -0.03 -3.41 32.83
C GLY A 195 0.68 -3.48 34.19
N MET A 196 0.73 -4.65 34.83
CA MET A 196 1.43 -4.92 36.08
C MET A 196 2.93 -5.10 35.81
N HIS A 197 3.56 -4.00 35.38
CA HIS A 197 4.92 -4.02 34.83
C HIS A 197 5.99 -4.41 35.85
N LYS A 198 5.83 -4.01 37.12
CA LYS A 198 6.80 -4.34 38.19
C LYS A 198 6.79 -5.84 38.48
N GLU A 199 5.61 -6.43 38.55
CA GLU A 199 5.39 -7.85 38.81
C GLU A 199 5.86 -8.70 37.64
N ALA A 200 5.57 -8.27 36.40
CA ALA A 200 6.06 -8.92 35.19
C ALA A 200 7.59 -9.01 35.16
N VAL A 201 8.24 -7.87 35.43
CA VAL A 201 9.69 -7.75 35.53
C VAL A 201 10.26 -8.61 36.64
N ASN A 202 9.62 -8.63 37.82
CA ASN A 202 10.05 -9.46 38.94
C ASN A 202 9.99 -10.96 38.57
N MET A 203 8.88 -11.41 37.98
CA MET A 203 8.71 -12.81 37.59
C MET A 203 9.73 -13.25 36.53
N ILE A 204 9.93 -12.45 35.47
CA ILE A 204 10.86 -12.84 34.39
C ILE A 204 12.33 -12.84 34.85
N ASN A 205 12.68 -12.04 35.86
CA ASN A 205 14.03 -12.01 36.42
C ASN A 205 14.34 -13.19 37.36
N LYS A 206 13.33 -13.95 37.81
CA LYS A 206 13.54 -15.21 38.54
C LYS A 206 14.05 -16.33 37.65
N ILE A 207 13.90 -16.21 36.33
CA ILE A 207 14.36 -17.22 35.38
C ILE A 207 15.86 -17.01 35.11
N LEU A 208 16.65 -18.07 35.35
CA LEU A 208 18.08 -18.10 35.06
C LEU A 208 18.37 -17.94 33.56
N ASP A 209 19.48 -17.29 33.22
CA ASP A 209 19.85 -17.04 31.82
C ASP A 209 20.04 -18.33 30.99
N SER A 210 20.50 -19.43 31.60
CA SER A 210 20.58 -20.74 30.95
C SER A 210 19.20 -21.26 30.54
N ALA A 211 18.22 -21.15 31.45
CA ALA A 211 16.83 -21.51 31.17
C ALA A 211 16.20 -20.57 30.13
N LEU A 212 16.44 -19.26 30.20
CA LEU A 212 15.95 -18.33 29.18
C LEU A 212 16.45 -18.68 27.77
N ARG A 213 17.68 -19.20 27.64
CA ARG A 213 18.23 -19.70 26.38
C ARG A 213 17.61 -21.03 25.98
N GLU A 214 17.50 -21.99 26.91
CA GLU A 214 16.93 -23.31 26.64
C GLU A 214 15.49 -23.23 26.14
N TYR A 215 14.68 -22.33 26.72
CA TYR A 215 13.28 -22.15 26.38
C TYR A 215 13.01 -21.07 25.31
N ASP A 216 14.05 -20.47 24.72
CA ASP A 216 13.92 -19.39 23.71
C ASP A 216 13.12 -18.14 24.22
N ILE A 217 13.21 -17.81 25.52
CA ILE A 217 12.42 -16.74 26.20
C ILE A 217 13.15 -15.38 26.24
N ARG A 218 14.44 -15.32 25.89
CA ARG A 218 15.25 -14.08 26.03
C ARG A 218 14.63 -12.85 25.35
N VAL A 219 14.07 -13.01 24.14
CA VAL A 219 13.42 -11.90 23.42
C VAL A 219 12.15 -11.43 24.15
N GLU A 220 11.38 -12.35 24.73
CA GLU A 220 10.19 -11.99 25.49
C GLU A 220 10.54 -11.28 26.79
N LYS A 221 11.66 -11.61 27.43
CA LYS A 221 12.20 -10.82 28.54
C LYS A 221 12.51 -9.38 28.11
N ALA A 222 13.12 -9.20 26.94
CA ALA A 222 13.35 -7.86 26.39
C ALA A 222 12.02 -7.13 26.10
N ARG A 223 11.00 -7.84 25.60
CA ARG A 223 9.65 -7.30 25.39
C ARG A 223 8.98 -6.87 26.70
N ILE A 224 9.11 -7.65 27.77
CA ILE A 224 8.59 -7.29 29.10
C ILE A 224 9.30 -6.03 29.61
N PHE A 225 10.62 -5.93 29.46
CA PHE A 225 11.35 -4.70 29.80
C PHE A 225 10.90 -3.49 28.97
N PHE A 226 10.65 -3.68 27.68
CA PHE A 226 10.12 -2.63 26.81
C PHE A 226 8.73 -2.16 27.27
N ASN A 227 7.81 -3.09 27.52
CA ASN A 227 6.45 -2.79 28.02
C ASN A 227 6.51 -2.06 29.37
N ALA A 228 7.46 -2.43 30.23
CA ALA A 228 7.71 -1.78 31.52
C ALA A 228 8.42 -0.42 31.40
N ARG A 229 8.60 0.13 30.19
CA ARG A 229 9.34 1.38 29.89
C ARG A 229 10.82 1.37 30.35
N ARG A 230 11.39 0.18 30.60
CA ARG A 230 12.81 -0.01 30.93
C ARG A 230 13.66 -0.09 29.65
N LEU A 231 13.61 0.96 28.83
CA LEU A 231 14.15 0.97 27.46
C LEU A 231 15.64 0.62 27.39
N LYS A 232 16.46 1.14 28.31
CA LYS A 232 17.92 0.85 28.37
C LYS A 232 18.23 -0.61 28.65
N GLU A 233 17.40 -1.30 29.43
CA GLU A 233 17.59 -2.72 29.75
C GLU A 233 17.09 -3.61 28.63
N ALA A 234 15.96 -3.26 28.04
CA ALA A 234 15.45 -3.92 26.84
C ALA A 234 16.47 -3.83 25.69
N GLU A 235 17.04 -2.64 25.46
CA GLU A 235 18.05 -2.40 24.43
C GLU A 235 19.30 -3.24 24.66
N ARG A 236 19.87 -3.19 25.87
CA ARG A 236 21.07 -3.98 26.22
C ARG A 236 20.85 -5.47 26.00
N LEU A 237 19.69 -6.00 26.41
CA LEU A 237 19.34 -7.40 26.23
C LEU A 237 19.16 -7.75 24.75
N CYS A 238 18.45 -6.93 23.97
CA CYS A 238 18.32 -7.13 22.53
C CYS A 238 19.68 -7.15 21.82
N ARG A 239 20.59 -6.22 22.13
CA ARG A 239 21.94 -6.20 21.57
C ARG A 239 22.74 -7.46 21.93
N SER A 240 22.68 -7.88 23.19
CA SER A 240 23.27 -9.14 23.66
C SER A 240 22.75 -10.37 22.90
N ILE A 241 21.46 -10.41 22.58
CA ILE A 241 20.86 -11.50 21.79
C ILE A 241 21.33 -11.44 20.33
N ILE A 242 21.42 -10.24 19.75
CA ILE A 242 21.89 -10.04 18.37
C ILE A 242 23.36 -10.45 18.20
N ASP A 243 24.20 -10.18 19.19
CA ASP A 243 25.63 -10.54 19.16
C ASP A 243 25.85 -12.06 19.26
N LYS A 244 25.00 -12.75 20.04
CA LYS A 244 25.08 -14.21 20.26
C LYS A 244 23.68 -14.85 20.21
N PRO A 245 23.10 -14.97 19.01
CA PRO A 245 21.77 -15.55 18.83
C PRO A 245 21.85 -17.07 18.96
N SER A 246 20.85 -17.68 19.60
CA SER A 246 20.68 -19.13 19.64
C SER A 246 20.09 -19.66 18.33
N SER A 247 19.40 -18.80 17.56
CA SER A 247 18.84 -19.12 16.25
C SER A 247 18.61 -17.88 15.39
N ASN A 248 18.42 -18.06 14.08
CA ASN A 248 18.04 -16.97 13.17
C ASN A 248 16.67 -16.36 13.52
N ILE A 249 15.74 -17.16 14.04
CA ILE A 249 14.42 -16.68 14.46
C ILE A 249 14.56 -15.74 15.66
N GLU A 250 15.37 -16.12 16.64
CA GLU A 250 15.66 -15.30 17.81
C GLU A 250 16.34 -13.97 17.41
N LEU A 251 17.32 -14.03 16.49
CA LEU A 251 17.99 -12.85 15.94
C LEU A 251 16.99 -11.85 15.33
N ILE A 252 16.11 -12.32 14.44
CA ILE A 252 15.12 -11.47 13.76
C ILE A 252 14.14 -10.86 14.79
N ASN A 253 13.66 -11.66 15.74
CA ASN A 253 12.72 -11.17 16.76
C ASN A 253 13.37 -10.18 17.73
N ALA A 254 14.65 -10.36 18.08
CA ALA A 254 15.41 -9.39 18.86
C ALA A 254 15.56 -8.05 18.12
N LYS A 255 15.88 -8.09 16.81
CA LYS A 255 15.93 -6.88 15.96
C LYS A 255 14.59 -6.16 15.88
N ARG A 256 13.47 -6.90 15.83
CA ARG A 256 12.11 -6.31 15.84
C ARG A 256 11.82 -5.55 17.14
N VAL A 257 12.13 -6.14 18.29
CA VAL A 257 11.97 -5.46 19.58
C VAL A 257 12.89 -4.25 19.66
N LEU A 258 14.13 -4.38 19.20
CA LEU A 258 15.09 -3.26 19.18
C LEU A 258 14.64 -2.11 18.27
N LEU A 259 14.04 -2.42 17.11
CA LEU A 259 13.42 -1.43 16.24
C LEU A 259 12.29 -0.69 16.97
N GLN A 260 11.42 -1.41 17.69
CA GLN A 260 10.36 -0.78 18.49
C GLN A 260 10.92 0.15 19.56
N ILE A 261 12.02 -0.23 20.21
CA ILE A 261 12.71 0.61 21.19
C ILE A 261 13.19 1.90 20.54
N TYR A 262 13.90 1.82 19.41
CA TYR A 262 14.42 3.01 18.72
C TYR A 262 13.33 3.91 18.14
N GLU A 263 12.21 3.33 17.66
CA GLU A 263 11.05 4.10 17.21
C GLU A 263 10.43 4.92 18.37
N VAL A 264 10.36 4.35 19.57
CA VAL A 264 9.83 5.03 20.78
C VAL A 264 10.83 6.05 21.35
N ASP A 265 12.12 5.72 21.36
CA ASP A 265 13.21 6.55 21.88
C ASP A 265 13.58 7.71 20.93
N GLY A 266 13.00 7.73 19.72
CA GLY A 266 13.27 8.76 18.71
C GLY A 266 14.65 8.64 18.04
N LYS A 267 15.33 7.49 18.17
CA LYS A 267 16.63 7.21 17.53
C LYS A 267 16.44 6.90 16.04
N LEU A 268 16.22 7.94 15.25
CA LEU A 268 15.83 7.84 13.83
C LEU A 268 16.83 7.04 12.99
N ASP A 269 18.13 7.26 13.17
CA ASP A 269 19.18 6.59 12.38
C ASP A 269 19.26 5.11 12.67
N ASP A 270 19.24 4.74 13.95
CA ASP A 270 19.27 3.34 14.37
C ASP A 270 17.98 2.61 13.97
N ALA A 271 16.82 3.27 14.09
CA ALA A 271 15.54 2.75 13.63
C ALA A 271 15.54 2.51 12.11
N LEU A 272 16.05 3.48 11.33
CA LEU A 272 16.16 3.34 9.88
C LEU A 272 17.07 2.17 9.50
N LYS A 273 18.26 2.08 10.11
CA LYS A 273 19.20 0.98 9.87
C LYS A 273 18.55 -0.38 10.13
N LEU A 274 17.93 -0.57 11.29
CA LEU A 274 17.26 -1.84 11.61
C LEU A 274 16.09 -2.15 10.68
N ARG A 275 15.32 -1.13 10.30
CA ARG A 275 14.19 -1.30 9.38
C ARG A 275 14.67 -1.76 8.01
N LEU A 276 15.80 -1.25 7.51
CA LEU A 276 16.42 -1.71 6.27
C LEU A 276 16.93 -3.15 6.37
N GLU A 277 17.56 -3.53 7.48
CA GLU A 277 18.00 -4.92 7.73
C GLU A 277 16.83 -5.91 7.81
N LEU A 278 15.67 -5.45 8.28
CA LEU A 278 14.46 -6.26 8.42
C LEU A 278 13.62 -6.34 7.13
N LEU A 279 13.90 -5.51 6.13
CA LEU A 279 13.14 -5.42 4.88
C LEU A 279 13.01 -6.76 4.11
N PRO A 280 14.04 -7.64 4.05
CA PRO A 280 13.91 -8.95 3.40
C PRO A 280 12.88 -9.87 4.06
N TYR A 281 12.61 -9.65 5.36
CA TYR A 281 11.66 -10.45 6.15
C TYR A 281 10.28 -9.79 6.23
N GLU A 282 10.19 -8.47 6.05
CA GLU A 282 8.96 -7.68 6.11
C GLU A 282 8.86 -6.72 4.91
N SER A 283 8.35 -7.21 3.79
CA SER A 283 8.37 -6.49 2.50
C SER A 283 7.04 -5.81 2.13
N ASN A 284 6.08 -5.75 3.05
CA ASN A 284 4.78 -5.12 2.78
C ASN A 284 4.89 -3.58 2.64
N ASP A 285 3.92 -2.98 1.96
CA ASP A 285 3.94 -1.54 1.65
C ASP A 285 3.89 -0.66 2.90
N ASN A 286 3.22 -1.07 3.97
CA ASN A 286 3.20 -0.33 5.24
C ASN A 286 4.61 -0.28 5.87
N PHE A 287 5.35 -1.38 5.80
CA PHE A 287 6.72 -1.46 6.29
C PHE A 287 7.66 -0.53 5.51
N LYS A 288 7.51 -0.49 4.17
CA LYS A 288 8.24 0.43 3.29
C LYS A 288 7.86 1.89 3.53
N LEU A 289 6.57 2.20 3.73
CA LEU A 289 6.12 3.57 4.03
C LEU A 289 6.72 4.13 5.33
N LYS A 290 6.93 3.29 6.34
CA LYS A 290 7.67 3.71 7.54
C LYS A 290 9.13 4.06 7.24
N ILE A 291 9.79 3.36 6.31
CA ILE A 291 11.13 3.73 5.83
C ILE A 291 11.08 5.11 5.16
N VAL A 292 10.10 5.32 4.28
CA VAL A 292 9.88 6.62 3.61
C VAL A 292 9.67 7.73 4.65
N SER A 293 8.83 7.51 5.66
CA SER A 293 8.58 8.48 6.73
C SER A 293 9.84 8.82 7.54
N LEU A 294 10.73 7.84 7.78
CA LEU A 294 12.01 8.11 8.44
C LEU A 294 12.92 8.97 7.56
N TYR A 295 12.96 8.72 6.25
CA TYR A 295 13.70 9.59 5.33
C TYR A 295 13.10 11.00 5.23
N ASP A 296 11.76 11.13 5.25
CA ASP A 296 11.11 12.45 5.29
C ASP A 296 11.52 13.24 6.55
N LYS A 297 11.53 12.58 7.73
CA LYS A 297 11.98 13.22 8.98
C LYS A 297 13.44 13.67 8.94
N LYS A 298 14.26 13.02 8.11
CA LYS A 298 15.66 13.38 7.87
C LYS A 298 15.83 14.39 6.74
N ASN A 299 14.74 14.88 6.14
CA ASN A 299 14.75 15.72 4.93
C ASN A 299 15.51 15.08 3.75
N ASP A 300 15.58 13.75 3.69
CA ASP A 300 16.23 13.01 2.61
C ASP A 300 15.18 12.56 1.59
N LEU A 301 14.76 13.51 0.76
CA LEU A 301 13.73 13.27 -0.23
C LEU A 301 14.16 12.26 -1.31
N ASN A 302 15.45 12.20 -1.64
CA ASN A 302 15.98 11.26 -2.64
C ASN A 302 15.67 9.82 -2.24
N ASN A 303 16.03 9.44 -1.02
CA ASN A 303 15.78 8.09 -0.53
C ASN A 303 14.29 7.86 -0.25
N ALA A 304 13.56 8.85 0.26
CA ALA A 304 12.10 8.75 0.41
C ALA A 304 11.43 8.37 -0.93
N MET A 305 11.74 9.09 -2.00
CA MET A 305 11.18 8.84 -3.34
C MET A 305 11.67 7.52 -3.95
N LYS A 306 12.92 7.13 -3.70
CA LYS A 306 13.45 5.81 -4.08
C LYS A 306 12.63 4.68 -3.45
N TYR A 307 12.35 4.73 -2.14
CA TYR A 307 11.59 3.68 -1.47
C TYR A 307 10.11 3.66 -1.85
N LEU A 308 9.54 4.81 -2.23
CA LEU A 308 8.20 4.85 -2.84
C LEU A 308 8.14 4.07 -4.15
N SER A 309 9.21 4.05 -4.96
CA SER A 309 9.24 3.30 -6.23
C SER A 309 9.04 1.79 -6.04
N TYR A 310 9.44 1.25 -4.88
CA TYR A 310 9.32 -0.16 -4.51
C TYR A 310 7.95 -0.55 -3.93
N LEU A 311 7.02 0.39 -3.77
CA LEU A 311 5.66 0.06 -3.33
C LEU A 311 4.92 -0.76 -4.39
N SER A 312 4.24 -1.80 -3.94
CA SER A 312 3.45 -2.69 -4.79
C SER A 312 2.11 -2.03 -5.19
N ASN A 313 1.49 -1.27 -4.30
CA ASN A 313 0.27 -0.52 -4.56
C ASN A 313 0.57 0.74 -5.39
N LYS A 314 0.27 0.69 -6.69
CA LYS A 314 0.53 1.78 -7.64
C LYS A 314 -0.23 3.08 -7.32
N LYS A 315 -1.48 2.98 -6.84
CA LYS A 315 -2.30 4.16 -6.49
C LYS A 315 -1.73 4.87 -5.27
N LEU A 316 -1.41 4.11 -4.22
CA LEU A 316 -0.77 4.63 -3.01
C LEU A 316 0.59 5.27 -3.33
N ARG A 317 1.41 4.58 -4.13
CA ARG A 317 2.68 5.12 -4.64
C ARG A 317 2.49 6.44 -5.37
N SER A 318 1.51 6.51 -6.27
CA SER A 318 1.24 7.74 -7.02
C SER A 318 0.84 8.89 -6.10
N ALA A 319 -0.03 8.66 -5.12
CA ALA A 319 -0.48 9.68 -4.19
C ALA A 319 0.66 10.20 -3.30
N GLU A 320 1.52 9.31 -2.80
CA GLU A 320 2.67 9.69 -1.98
C GLU A 320 3.75 10.45 -2.76
N ILE A 321 3.96 10.09 -4.04
CA ILE A 321 4.86 10.83 -4.95
C ILE A 321 4.27 12.21 -5.25
N GLU A 322 2.98 12.30 -5.61
CA GLU A 322 2.29 13.57 -5.85
C GLU A 322 2.44 14.52 -4.67
N LYS A 323 2.15 14.05 -3.45
CA LYS A 323 2.25 14.84 -2.22
C LYS A 323 3.62 15.51 -2.09
N ARG A 324 4.69 14.77 -2.33
CA ARG A 324 6.08 15.28 -2.22
C ARG A 324 6.47 16.19 -3.37
N LEU A 325 6.06 15.86 -4.60
CA LEU A 325 6.31 16.72 -5.77
C LEU A 325 5.62 18.08 -5.62
N LYS A 326 4.37 18.11 -5.15
CA LYS A 326 3.66 19.35 -4.83
C LYS A 326 4.40 20.18 -3.77
N ALA A 327 4.90 19.52 -2.72
CA ALA A 327 5.64 20.19 -1.65
C ALA A 327 6.92 20.87 -2.17
N VAL A 328 7.74 20.18 -2.97
CA VAL A 328 8.99 20.77 -3.51
C VAL A 328 8.73 21.90 -4.51
N ILE A 329 7.68 21.78 -5.33
CA ILE A 329 7.28 22.85 -6.25
C ILE A 329 6.81 24.08 -5.46
N ALA A 330 5.96 23.90 -4.46
CA ALA A 330 5.45 24.99 -3.63
C ALA A 330 6.56 25.69 -2.83
N ALA A 331 7.53 24.91 -2.33
CA ALA A 331 8.69 25.42 -1.61
C ALA A 331 9.73 26.10 -2.52
N LYS A 332 9.57 26.04 -3.85
CA LYS A 332 10.56 26.50 -4.84
C LYS A 332 11.95 25.89 -4.61
N ASP A 333 11.98 24.60 -4.25
CA ASP A 333 13.24 23.87 -4.06
C ASP A 333 14.08 23.93 -5.36
N PRO A 334 15.37 24.32 -5.31
CA PRO A 334 16.25 24.33 -6.48
C PRO A 334 16.29 23.00 -7.24
N LYS A 335 16.07 21.87 -6.55
CA LYS A 335 16.03 20.52 -7.11
C LYS A 335 14.63 20.08 -7.54
N ALA A 336 13.60 20.91 -7.40
CA ALA A 336 12.23 20.55 -7.79
C ALA A 336 12.13 20.08 -9.24
N LEU A 337 12.86 20.70 -10.17
CA LEU A 337 12.91 20.25 -11.56
C LEU A 337 13.43 18.82 -11.72
N GLU A 338 14.51 18.49 -11.01
CA GLU A 338 15.10 17.16 -11.03
C GLU A 338 14.14 16.13 -10.42
N TYR A 339 13.50 16.47 -9.29
CA TYR A 339 12.51 15.61 -8.64
C TYR A 339 11.31 15.32 -9.54
N VAL A 340 10.71 16.37 -10.11
CA VAL A 340 9.56 16.21 -11.00
C VAL A 340 9.98 15.39 -12.22
N LYS A 341 11.14 15.64 -12.82
CA LYS A 341 11.63 14.87 -13.97
C LYS A 341 11.78 13.37 -13.64
N ASN A 342 12.42 13.05 -12.51
CA ASN A 342 12.77 11.67 -12.18
C ASN A 342 11.58 10.84 -11.68
N PHE A 343 10.60 11.46 -11.01
CA PHE A 343 9.55 10.72 -10.31
C PHE A 343 8.13 10.90 -10.89
N SER A 344 7.86 11.94 -11.68
CA SER A 344 6.51 12.18 -12.24
C SER A 344 6.03 11.03 -13.13
N PHE A 345 6.93 10.32 -13.81
CA PHE A 345 6.54 9.16 -14.62
C PHE A 345 6.02 7.99 -13.77
N SER A 346 6.21 7.99 -12.45
CA SER A 346 5.63 7.00 -11.54
C SER A 346 4.19 7.33 -11.13
N LEU A 347 3.68 8.52 -11.46
CA LEU A 347 2.29 8.89 -11.23
C LEU A 347 1.34 7.99 -12.01
N ASP A 348 0.21 7.64 -11.42
CA ASP A 348 -0.83 6.87 -12.07
C ASP A 348 -1.46 7.68 -13.23
N PRO A 349 -1.82 7.08 -14.37
CA PRO A 349 -2.51 7.79 -15.46
C PRO A 349 -3.82 8.49 -15.03
N ASP A 350 -4.48 7.98 -14.00
CA ASP A 350 -5.71 8.58 -13.45
C ASP A 350 -5.42 9.73 -12.48
N ASN A 351 -4.16 9.96 -12.11
CA ASN A 351 -3.79 11.01 -11.18
C ASN A 351 -3.86 12.39 -11.88
N PRO A 352 -4.72 13.32 -11.43
CA PRO A 352 -4.90 14.62 -12.09
C PRO A 352 -3.65 15.50 -12.07
N PHE A 353 -2.77 15.32 -11.07
CA PHE A 353 -1.53 16.08 -10.95
C PHE A 353 -0.54 15.81 -12.08
N ILE A 354 -0.71 14.72 -12.86
CA ILE A 354 0.14 14.43 -14.01
C ILE A 354 0.17 15.58 -15.04
N ILE A 355 -0.93 16.33 -15.17
CA ILE A 355 -1.05 17.47 -16.08
C ILE A 355 -0.24 18.66 -15.55
N ASP A 356 -0.33 18.94 -14.24
CA ASP A 356 0.42 20.03 -13.61
C ASP A 356 1.93 19.73 -13.60
N ALA A 357 2.30 18.48 -13.34
CA ALA A 357 3.69 18.03 -13.47
C ALA A 357 4.20 18.21 -14.91
N SER A 358 3.38 17.90 -15.92
CA SER A 358 3.71 18.15 -17.33
C SER A 358 3.91 19.64 -17.62
N ARG A 359 2.97 20.51 -17.21
CA ARG A 359 3.08 21.96 -17.37
C ARG A 359 4.35 22.50 -16.74
N TYR A 360 4.65 22.05 -15.52
CA TYR A 360 5.85 22.42 -14.79
C TYR A 360 7.12 22.05 -15.56
N LEU A 361 7.21 20.82 -16.08
CA LEU A 361 8.35 20.39 -16.90
C LEU A 361 8.51 21.23 -18.17
N ILE A 362 7.41 21.48 -18.89
CA ILE A 362 7.43 22.26 -20.14
C ILE A 362 7.87 23.71 -19.88
N ALA A 363 7.31 24.35 -18.85
CA ALA A 363 7.69 25.71 -18.46
C ALA A 363 9.17 25.84 -18.07
N ASN A 364 9.79 24.75 -17.61
CA ASN A 364 11.21 24.66 -17.26
C ASN A 364 12.08 24.05 -18.37
N GLY A 365 11.62 24.10 -19.63
CA GLY A 365 12.38 23.68 -20.81
C GLY A 365 12.47 22.16 -21.03
N LYS A 366 11.81 21.35 -20.20
CA LYS A 366 11.75 19.88 -20.34
C LYS A 366 10.53 19.44 -21.15
N LYS A 367 10.49 19.92 -22.40
CA LYS A 367 9.32 19.76 -23.29
C LYS A 367 9.04 18.29 -23.63
N THR A 368 10.08 17.49 -23.85
CA THR A 368 9.96 16.08 -24.21
C THR A 368 9.37 15.27 -23.05
N GLU A 369 9.91 15.42 -21.85
CA GLU A 369 9.43 14.74 -20.65
C GLU A 369 8.00 15.16 -20.30
N GLY A 370 7.69 16.46 -20.40
CA GLY A 370 6.32 16.96 -20.22
C GLY A 370 5.33 16.34 -21.22
N LYS A 371 5.69 16.21 -22.50
CA LYS A 371 4.85 15.53 -23.50
C LYS A 371 4.66 14.04 -23.21
N GLN A 372 5.69 13.34 -22.73
CA GLN A 372 5.58 11.93 -22.33
C GLN A 372 4.57 11.74 -21.18
N LEU A 373 4.54 12.66 -20.22
CA LEU A 373 3.52 12.65 -19.16
C LEU A 373 2.11 12.85 -19.72
N LEU A 374 1.93 13.75 -20.69
CA LEU A 374 0.63 13.92 -21.35
C LEU A 374 0.20 12.67 -22.10
N MET A 375 1.12 12.04 -22.84
CA MET A 375 0.84 10.76 -23.50
C MET A 375 0.42 9.67 -22.52
N LYS A 376 0.98 9.68 -21.31
CA LYS A 376 0.56 8.78 -20.23
C LYS A 376 -0.84 9.14 -19.72
N ALA A 377 -1.11 10.42 -19.46
CA ALA A 377 -2.38 10.94 -18.98
C ALA A 377 -3.55 10.68 -19.96
N LEU A 378 -3.28 10.65 -21.27
CA LEU A 378 -4.26 10.29 -22.31
C LEU A 378 -4.83 8.86 -22.16
N LYS A 379 -4.15 8.00 -21.39
CA LYS A 379 -4.56 6.61 -21.13
C LYS A 379 -5.41 6.45 -19.86
N GLY A 380 -5.64 7.51 -19.10
CA GLY A 380 -6.37 7.47 -17.82
C GLY A 380 -7.49 8.49 -17.70
N GLY A 381 -7.96 8.72 -16.47
CA GLY A 381 -9.05 9.63 -16.13
C GLY A 381 -8.78 11.10 -16.47
N ALA A 382 -7.52 11.50 -16.55
CA ALA A 382 -7.11 12.86 -16.93
C ALA A 382 -7.06 13.09 -18.46
N ARG A 383 -7.62 12.17 -19.27
CA ARG A 383 -7.55 12.22 -20.74
C ARG A 383 -8.05 13.54 -21.34
N GLY A 384 -9.16 14.09 -20.83
CA GLY A 384 -9.73 15.32 -21.35
C GLY A 384 -8.78 16.51 -21.19
N ASP A 385 -8.31 16.75 -19.96
CA ASP A 385 -7.32 17.79 -19.67
C ASP A 385 -5.99 17.58 -20.40
N ALA A 386 -5.53 16.32 -20.52
CA ALA A 386 -4.35 15.97 -21.28
C ALA A 386 -4.49 16.32 -22.77
N SER A 387 -5.62 15.97 -23.38
CA SER A 387 -5.93 16.32 -24.77
C SER A 387 -5.99 17.83 -24.99
N MET A 388 -6.61 18.57 -24.07
CA MET A 388 -6.65 20.04 -24.14
C MET A 388 -5.24 20.63 -24.15
N TYR A 389 -4.39 20.22 -23.20
CA TYR A 389 -3.06 20.80 -23.10
C TYR A 389 -2.13 20.36 -24.24
N MET A 390 -2.22 19.10 -24.69
CA MET A 390 -1.47 18.64 -25.85
C MET A 390 -1.88 19.39 -27.13
N ALA A 391 -3.18 19.64 -27.32
CA ALA A 391 -3.65 20.40 -28.48
C ALA A 391 -3.13 21.85 -28.48
N GLU A 392 -3.11 22.53 -27.33
CA GLU A 392 -2.49 23.87 -27.21
C GLU A 392 -1.02 23.87 -27.64
N LEU A 393 -0.25 22.84 -27.24
CA LEU A 393 1.16 22.69 -27.64
C LEU A 393 1.30 22.43 -29.14
N LEU A 394 0.40 21.62 -29.72
CA LEU A 394 0.38 21.35 -31.17
C LEU A 394 0.03 22.61 -31.97
N VAL A 395 -0.89 23.44 -31.48
CA VAL A 395 -1.21 24.74 -32.10
C VAL A 395 0.00 25.66 -32.11
N GLN A 396 0.76 25.73 -31.00
CA GLN A 396 2.01 26.50 -30.95
C GLN A 396 3.08 25.98 -31.92
N GLU A 397 3.05 24.67 -32.22
CA GLU A 397 3.94 24.03 -33.19
C GLU A 397 3.43 24.14 -34.64
N GLY A 398 2.27 24.76 -34.88
CA GLY A 398 1.64 24.83 -36.20
C GLY A 398 1.02 23.51 -36.68
N LYS A 399 0.96 22.49 -35.82
CA LYS A 399 0.40 21.16 -36.10
C LYS A 399 -1.11 21.13 -35.94
N TYR A 400 -1.79 21.92 -36.75
CA TYR A 400 -3.22 22.19 -36.63
C TYR A 400 -4.12 20.95 -36.80
N SER A 401 -3.81 20.07 -37.75
CA SER A 401 -4.61 18.86 -38.02
C SER A 401 -4.60 17.88 -36.84
N GLU A 402 -3.42 17.68 -36.24
CA GLU A 402 -3.28 16.84 -35.04
C GLU A 402 -4.03 17.45 -33.85
N ALA A 403 -3.91 18.77 -33.64
CA ALA A 403 -4.61 19.48 -32.57
C ALA A 403 -6.14 19.38 -32.70
N GLU A 404 -6.67 19.58 -33.91
CA GLU A 404 -8.10 19.45 -34.19
C GLU A 404 -8.61 18.04 -33.87
N THR A 405 -7.87 17.02 -34.30
CA THR A 405 -8.22 15.62 -34.06
C THR A 405 -8.35 15.31 -32.56
N MET A 406 -7.43 15.83 -31.73
CA MET A 406 -7.48 15.65 -30.29
C MET A 406 -8.67 16.35 -29.61
N LEU A 407 -9.14 17.46 -30.17
CA LEU A 407 -10.20 18.30 -29.60
C LEU A 407 -11.60 17.95 -30.11
N LYS A 408 -11.72 17.24 -31.23
CA LYS A 408 -13.01 17.00 -31.91
C LYS A 408 -14.05 16.37 -30.99
N SER A 409 -13.71 15.31 -30.27
CA SER A 409 -14.64 14.68 -29.31
C SER A 409 -14.90 15.55 -28.08
N LEU A 410 -13.90 16.33 -27.63
CA LEU A 410 -14.04 17.26 -26.50
C LEU A 410 -14.94 18.46 -26.82
N SER A 411 -15.10 18.81 -28.10
CA SER A 411 -16.06 19.84 -28.53
C SER A 411 -17.53 19.42 -28.35
N LEU A 412 -17.78 18.18 -27.95
CA LEU A 412 -19.12 17.65 -27.64
C LEU A 412 -19.30 17.32 -26.15
N ASP A 413 -18.23 17.29 -25.36
CA ASP A 413 -18.28 17.05 -23.92
C ASP A 413 -18.61 18.35 -23.19
N ALA A 414 -19.67 18.38 -22.40
CA ALA A 414 -20.13 19.57 -21.68
C ALA A 414 -19.06 20.21 -20.78
N ARG A 415 -18.09 19.43 -20.29
CA ARG A 415 -16.97 19.94 -19.47
C ARG A 415 -15.95 20.73 -20.29
N TYR A 416 -15.77 20.38 -21.56
CA TYR A 416 -14.69 20.89 -22.41
C TYR A 416 -15.17 21.71 -23.61
N ILE A 417 -16.46 21.64 -23.96
CA ILE A 417 -17.05 22.22 -25.17
C ILE A 417 -16.65 23.67 -25.39
N TYR A 418 -16.61 24.48 -24.33
CA TYR A 418 -16.23 25.89 -24.41
C TYR A 418 -14.79 26.07 -24.86
N LYS A 419 -13.85 25.42 -24.15
CA LYS A 419 -12.42 25.59 -24.40
C LYS A 419 -12.01 24.89 -25.69
N ALA A 420 -12.53 23.69 -25.95
CA ALA A 420 -12.25 22.93 -27.17
C ALA A 420 -12.79 23.64 -28.42
N SER A 421 -14.05 24.08 -28.43
CA SER A 421 -14.62 24.77 -29.60
C SER A 421 -13.93 26.10 -29.88
N TYR A 422 -13.52 26.83 -28.86
CA TYR A 422 -12.75 28.07 -29.05
C TYR A 422 -11.38 27.81 -29.69
N ILE A 423 -10.64 26.79 -29.22
CA ILE A 423 -9.33 26.45 -29.80
C ILE A 423 -9.49 25.92 -31.23
N ILE A 424 -10.49 25.07 -31.51
CA ILE A 424 -10.77 24.63 -32.88
C ILE A 424 -11.11 25.81 -33.78
N ALA A 425 -11.91 26.78 -33.30
CA ALA A 425 -12.21 27.98 -34.07
C ALA A 425 -10.96 28.83 -34.36
N ASP A 426 -10.03 28.94 -33.40
CA ASP A 426 -8.74 29.62 -33.62
C ASP A 426 -7.88 28.89 -34.66
N ILE A 427 -7.84 27.55 -34.60
CA ILE A 427 -7.18 26.71 -35.61
C ILE A 427 -7.77 26.95 -37.00
N MET A 428 -9.10 26.91 -37.12
CA MET A 428 -9.81 27.09 -38.39
C MET A 428 -9.58 28.49 -38.97
N GLU A 429 -9.60 29.54 -38.14
CA GLU A 429 -9.27 30.89 -38.57
C GLU A 429 -7.83 30.99 -39.11
N ARG A 430 -6.85 30.41 -38.41
CA ARG A 430 -5.44 30.39 -38.86
C ARG A 430 -5.24 29.64 -40.17
N GLN A 431 -6.12 28.68 -40.47
CA GLN A 431 -6.16 27.96 -41.74
C GLN A 431 -6.97 28.68 -42.83
N GLY A 432 -7.56 29.85 -42.54
CA GLY A 432 -8.42 30.58 -43.47
C GLY A 432 -9.83 29.98 -43.65
N LYS A 433 -10.20 28.97 -42.86
CA LYS A 433 -11.49 28.28 -42.91
C LYS A 433 -12.52 29.00 -42.03
N TYR A 434 -12.91 30.20 -42.44
CA TYR A 434 -13.74 31.08 -41.61
C TYR A 434 -15.13 30.52 -41.31
N ASP A 435 -15.79 29.85 -42.26
CA ASP A 435 -17.12 29.26 -42.06
C ASP A 435 -17.09 28.18 -40.96
N ALA A 436 -16.09 27.29 -41.01
CA ALA A 436 -15.90 26.28 -39.97
C ALA A 436 -15.61 26.92 -38.60
N ALA A 437 -14.80 27.98 -38.54
CA ALA A 437 -14.54 28.70 -37.31
C ALA A 437 -15.84 29.28 -36.70
N ILE A 438 -16.70 29.85 -37.54
CA ILE A 438 -18.00 30.37 -37.15
C ILE A 438 -18.89 29.26 -36.57
N GLU A 439 -19.00 28.11 -37.24
CA GLU A 439 -19.81 26.98 -36.76
C GLU A 439 -19.46 26.55 -35.34
N TYR A 440 -18.17 26.45 -35.01
CA TYR A 440 -17.73 26.07 -33.67
C TYR A 440 -18.05 27.14 -32.62
N LEU A 441 -17.90 28.42 -32.95
CA LEU A 441 -18.22 29.50 -32.00
C LEU A 441 -19.73 29.66 -31.77
N LEU A 442 -20.56 29.41 -32.79
CA LEU A 442 -22.03 29.46 -32.67
C LEU A 442 -22.57 28.46 -31.63
N LYS A 443 -21.92 27.30 -31.49
CA LYS A 443 -22.28 26.28 -30.48
C LYS A 443 -22.18 26.80 -29.05
N ILE A 444 -21.25 27.72 -28.80
CA ILE A 444 -20.90 28.17 -27.44
C ILE A 444 -21.37 29.59 -27.13
N VAL A 445 -21.60 30.44 -28.14
CA VAL A 445 -21.87 31.88 -27.95
C VAL A 445 -23.10 32.20 -27.10
N LYS A 446 -24.15 31.37 -27.16
CA LYS A 446 -25.40 31.59 -26.41
C LYS A 446 -25.27 31.25 -24.92
N ALA A 447 -24.46 30.25 -24.59
CA ALA A 447 -24.32 29.75 -23.23
C ALA A 447 -23.26 30.50 -22.41
N VAL A 448 -22.35 31.21 -23.07
CA VAL A 448 -21.21 31.87 -22.42
C VAL A 448 -21.48 33.37 -22.21
N THR A 449 -21.19 33.89 -21.02
CA THR A 449 -21.30 35.33 -20.69
C THR A 449 -20.13 36.14 -21.24
N ASP A 450 -18.98 35.52 -21.51
CA ASP A 450 -17.81 36.13 -22.12
C ASP A 450 -18.14 36.83 -23.45
N TYR A 451 -17.75 38.10 -23.57
CA TYR A 451 -17.96 38.90 -24.78
C TYR A 451 -17.00 38.49 -25.89
N ARG A 452 -15.83 37.91 -25.57
CA ARG A 452 -14.76 37.61 -26.52
C ARG A 452 -15.21 36.66 -27.62
N ILE A 453 -16.09 35.72 -27.31
CA ILE A 453 -16.66 34.78 -28.29
C ILE A 453 -17.55 35.52 -29.31
N ALA A 454 -18.43 36.40 -28.83
CA ALA A 454 -19.29 37.19 -29.70
C ALA A 454 -18.48 38.20 -30.53
N ALA A 455 -17.46 38.82 -29.94
CA ALA A 455 -16.54 39.70 -30.66
C ALA A 455 -15.80 38.95 -31.78
N LYS A 456 -15.26 37.75 -31.48
CA LYS A 456 -14.59 36.87 -32.47
C LYS A 456 -15.53 36.48 -33.60
N LEU A 457 -16.79 36.14 -33.30
CA LEU A 457 -17.80 35.88 -34.33
C LEU A 457 -18.06 37.12 -35.20
N GLY A 458 -18.20 38.30 -34.60
CA GLY A 458 -18.36 39.55 -35.34
C GLY A 458 -17.21 39.80 -36.31
N ASP A 459 -15.96 39.58 -35.85
CA ASP A 459 -14.76 39.72 -36.67
C ASP A 459 -14.73 38.72 -37.83
N LEU A 460 -15.08 37.46 -37.58
CA LEU A 460 -15.13 36.41 -38.62
C LEU A 460 -16.21 36.70 -39.67
N TYR A 461 -17.42 37.07 -39.25
CA TYR A 461 -18.49 37.45 -40.18
C TYR A 461 -18.13 38.67 -41.01
N TYR A 462 -17.44 39.65 -40.40
CA TYR A 462 -16.95 40.82 -41.12
C TYR A 462 -15.93 40.43 -42.21
N ARG A 463 -15.02 39.48 -41.91
CA ARG A 463 -14.03 38.99 -42.88
C ARG A 463 -14.65 38.26 -44.08
N ILE A 464 -15.74 37.52 -43.88
CA ILE A 464 -16.48 36.87 -44.98
C ILE A 464 -17.50 37.81 -45.65
N ASN A 465 -17.43 39.12 -45.35
CA ASN A 465 -18.30 40.17 -45.90
C ASN A 465 -19.81 40.03 -45.54
N ASP A 466 -20.16 39.24 -44.52
CA ASP A 466 -21.50 39.18 -43.97
C ASP A 466 -21.69 40.27 -42.90
N LYS A 467 -21.90 41.50 -43.38
CA LYS A 467 -22.05 42.69 -42.52
C LYS A 467 -23.26 42.59 -41.58
N ARG A 468 -24.30 41.86 -41.97
CA ARG A 468 -25.52 41.70 -41.16
C ARG A 468 -25.25 40.87 -39.91
N ASN A 469 -24.62 39.71 -40.06
CA ASN A 469 -24.25 38.89 -38.92
C ASN A 469 -23.09 39.49 -38.13
N ALA A 470 -22.13 40.16 -38.78
CA ALA A 470 -21.08 40.90 -38.10
C ALA A 470 -21.67 41.92 -37.11
N LEU A 471 -22.60 42.76 -37.57
CA LEU A 471 -23.29 43.74 -36.72
C LEU A 471 -24.05 43.07 -35.56
N LYS A 472 -24.76 41.98 -35.83
CA LYS A 472 -25.49 41.22 -34.80
C LYS A 472 -24.57 40.78 -33.66
N TYR A 473 -23.42 40.19 -33.97
CA TYR A 473 -22.50 39.68 -32.95
C TYR A 473 -21.67 40.77 -32.29
N TYR A 474 -21.34 41.86 -32.98
CA TYR A 474 -20.76 43.04 -32.34
C TYR A 474 -21.72 43.69 -31.33
N ILE A 475 -23.01 43.79 -31.66
CA ILE A 475 -24.04 44.27 -30.72
C ILE A 475 -24.12 43.31 -29.52
N MET A 476 -24.08 42.00 -29.74
CA MET A 476 -24.11 41.02 -28.65
C MET A 476 -22.90 41.17 -27.71
N ALA A 477 -21.71 41.38 -28.24
CA ALA A 477 -20.50 41.64 -27.45
C ALA A 477 -20.55 43.02 -26.75
N SER A 478 -21.05 44.04 -27.43
CA SER A 478 -21.30 45.38 -26.86
C SER A 478 -22.27 45.31 -25.69
N ASN A 479 -23.36 44.55 -25.80
CA ASN A 479 -24.33 44.40 -24.71
C ASN A 479 -23.71 43.78 -23.45
N LYS A 480 -22.61 43.04 -23.59
CA LYS A 480 -21.82 42.45 -22.50
C LYS A 480 -20.70 43.37 -21.99
N GLY A 481 -20.63 44.62 -22.44
CA GLY A 481 -19.68 45.63 -21.94
C GLY A 481 -18.42 45.81 -22.78
N ASP A 482 -18.32 45.22 -23.97
CA ASP A 482 -17.12 45.41 -24.81
C ASP A 482 -17.16 46.73 -25.59
N GLY A 483 -16.28 47.67 -25.22
CA GLY A 483 -16.16 48.97 -25.88
C GLY A 483 -15.71 48.87 -27.33
N LEU A 484 -14.81 47.93 -27.67
CA LEU A 484 -14.31 47.78 -29.03
C LEU A 484 -15.39 47.23 -29.98
N SER A 485 -16.16 46.23 -29.55
CA SER A 485 -17.32 45.76 -30.32
C SER A 485 -18.40 46.82 -30.43
N SER A 486 -18.57 47.69 -29.44
CA SER A 486 -19.49 48.84 -29.54
C SER A 486 -19.07 49.79 -30.65
N LEU A 487 -17.76 50.04 -30.78
CA LEU A 487 -17.21 50.85 -31.87
C LEU A 487 -17.42 50.19 -33.23
N LYS A 488 -17.08 48.90 -33.36
CA LYS A 488 -17.27 48.14 -34.60
C LYS A 488 -18.73 48.05 -35.02
N ALA A 489 -19.66 47.92 -34.06
CA ALA A 489 -21.10 47.99 -34.33
C ALA A 489 -21.52 49.38 -34.83
N ALA A 490 -20.99 50.44 -34.22
CA ALA A 490 -21.25 51.81 -34.63
C ALA A 490 -20.78 52.08 -36.07
N ASP A 491 -19.57 51.62 -36.42
CA ASP A 491 -19.02 51.74 -37.77
C ASP A 491 -19.88 50.98 -38.79
N CYS A 492 -20.31 49.76 -38.47
CA CYS A 492 -21.21 48.99 -39.35
C CYS A 492 -22.54 49.72 -39.58
N LEU A 493 -23.12 50.32 -38.54
CA LEU A 493 -24.38 51.08 -38.61
C LEU A 493 -24.22 52.39 -39.39
N TYR A 494 -23.08 53.06 -39.22
CA TYR A 494 -22.75 54.27 -39.97
C TYR A 494 -22.67 53.98 -41.47
N ILE A 495 -21.96 52.90 -41.85
CA ILE A 495 -21.83 52.48 -43.24
C ILE A 495 -23.19 52.08 -43.84
N SER A 496 -24.10 51.50 -43.02
CA SER A 496 -25.46 51.18 -43.46
C SER A 496 -26.42 52.37 -43.48
N GLY A 497 -25.96 53.59 -43.12
CA GLY A 497 -26.76 54.81 -43.12
C GLY A 497 -27.65 55.03 -41.89
N ASP A 498 -27.62 54.16 -40.88
CA ASP A 498 -28.40 54.31 -39.64
C ASP A 498 -27.63 55.18 -38.64
N TYR A 499 -27.50 56.47 -38.96
CA TYR A 499 -26.72 57.44 -38.19
C TYR A 499 -27.24 57.61 -36.76
N THR A 500 -28.54 57.41 -36.54
CA THR A 500 -29.17 57.52 -35.21
C THR A 500 -28.66 56.41 -34.30
N LYS A 501 -28.69 55.15 -34.74
CA LYS A 501 -28.14 54.05 -33.96
C LYS A 501 -26.62 54.11 -33.90
N ALA A 502 -25.93 54.48 -34.98
CA ALA A 502 -24.49 54.64 -34.99
C ALA A 502 -24.02 55.62 -33.89
N LYS A 503 -24.67 56.79 -33.78
CA LYS A 503 -24.40 57.77 -32.71
C LYS A 503 -24.53 57.16 -31.30
N ALA A 504 -25.57 56.37 -31.07
CA ALA A 504 -25.80 55.73 -29.77
C ALA A 504 -24.70 54.69 -29.44
N TYR A 505 -24.27 53.89 -30.42
CA TYR A 505 -23.20 52.90 -30.22
C TYR A 505 -21.81 53.54 -30.09
N TYR A 506 -21.52 54.65 -30.79
CA TYR A 506 -20.28 55.40 -30.55
C TYR A 506 -20.24 55.95 -29.12
N LYS A 507 -21.36 56.49 -28.61
CA LYS A 507 -21.45 56.92 -27.21
C LYS A 507 -21.19 55.76 -26.25
N ARG A 508 -21.84 54.62 -26.49
CA ARG A 508 -21.66 53.39 -25.70
C ARG A 508 -20.20 52.90 -25.71
N ALA A 509 -19.52 52.97 -26.85
CA ALA A 509 -18.10 52.64 -26.95
C ALA A 509 -17.25 53.51 -26.01
N LEU A 510 -17.51 54.82 -25.98
CA LEU A 510 -16.82 55.76 -25.08
C LEU A 510 -17.13 55.49 -23.61
N ASP A 511 -18.37 55.13 -23.29
CA ASP A 511 -18.80 54.82 -21.93
C ASP A 511 -18.20 53.49 -21.41
N TYR A 512 -17.96 52.52 -22.31
CA TYR A 512 -17.28 51.26 -22.00
C TYR A 512 -15.75 51.30 -22.11
N ASN A 513 -15.18 52.49 -22.22
CA ASN A 513 -13.74 52.74 -22.17
C ASN A 513 -12.92 51.90 -23.16
N VAL A 514 -12.97 52.28 -24.44
CA VAL A 514 -12.09 51.74 -25.48
C VAL A 514 -10.62 51.94 -25.09
N LYS A 515 -9.88 50.84 -24.90
CA LYS A 515 -8.49 50.85 -24.43
C LYS A 515 -7.47 51.29 -25.47
N ASP A 516 -7.72 50.99 -26.74
CA ASP A 516 -6.81 51.35 -27.83
C ASP A 516 -6.92 52.87 -28.11
N PRO A 517 -5.84 53.67 -28.00
CA PRO A 517 -5.90 55.12 -28.15
C PRO A 517 -6.42 55.58 -29.51
N LYS A 518 -6.07 54.86 -30.60
CA LYS A 518 -6.53 55.19 -31.96
C LYS A 518 -8.03 54.96 -32.09
N SER A 519 -8.52 53.82 -31.61
CA SER A 519 -9.95 53.47 -31.58
C SER A 519 -10.73 54.42 -30.69
N LEU A 520 -10.15 54.86 -29.57
CA LEU A 520 -10.76 55.86 -28.68
C LEU A 520 -10.88 57.22 -29.38
N GLN A 521 -9.81 57.69 -30.02
CA GLN A 521 -9.80 58.94 -30.79
C GLN A 521 -10.84 58.89 -31.93
N TRP A 522 -10.92 57.76 -32.65
CA TRP A 522 -11.92 57.54 -33.69
C TRP A 522 -13.35 57.61 -33.14
N ALA A 523 -13.62 56.96 -32.02
CA ALA A 523 -14.92 56.99 -31.36
C ALA A 523 -15.32 58.42 -30.92
N GLN A 524 -14.37 59.19 -30.39
CA GLN A 524 -14.57 60.58 -29.97
C GLN A 524 -14.89 61.48 -31.17
N TYR A 525 -14.15 61.32 -32.26
CA TYR A 525 -14.37 62.05 -33.51
C TYR A 525 -15.77 61.76 -34.09
N GLN A 526 -16.11 60.48 -34.28
CA GLN A 526 -17.39 60.09 -34.87
C GLN A 526 -18.58 60.50 -34.02
N TYR A 527 -18.48 60.34 -32.69
CA TYR A 527 -19.53 60.80 -31.79
C TYR A 527 -19.67 62.32 -31.79
N GLY A 528 -18.56 63.07 -31.68
CA GLY A 528 -18.58 64.54 -31.73
C GLY A 528 -19.15 65.09 -33.03
N LYS A 529 -18.86 64.43 -34.16
CA LYS A 529 -19.43 64.74 -35.47
C LYS A 529 -20.95 64.51 -35.47
N LEU A 530 -21.43 63.32 -35.14
CA LEU A 530 -22.85 62.95 -35.22
C LEU A 530 -23.74 63.60 -34.14
N ALA A 531 -23.22 63.79 -32.93
CA ALA A 531 -23.95 64.38 -31.81
C ALA A 531 -23.87 65.91 -31.76
N ARG A 532 -23.11 66.53 -32.67
CA ARG A 532 -22.80 67.96 -32.64
C ARG A 532 -22.18 68.43 -31.31
N ASN A 533 -21.32 67.60 -30.71
CA ASN A 533 -20.73 67.86 -29.40
C ASN A 533 -19.26 68.31 -29.52
N SER A 534 -18.98 69.56 -29.16
CA SER A 534 -17.65 70.19 -29.25
C SER A 534 -16.61 69.57 -28.31
N ASP A 535 -17.03 69.09 -27.14
CA ASP A 535 -16.10 68.59 -26.13
C ASP A 535 -15.45 67.28 -26.58
N TYR A 536 -16.23 66.43 -27.24
CA TYR A 536 -15.70 65.20 -27.85
C TYR A 536 -14.83 65.47 -29.08
N LEU A 537 -15.12 66.51 -29.87
CA LEU A 537 -14.22 66.95 -30.95
C LEU A 537 -12.89 67.47 -30.39
N LYS A 538 -12.90 68.28 -29.31
CA LYS A 538 -11.67 68.73 -28.64
C LYS A 538 -10.83 67.57 -28.11
N LYS A 539 -11.48 66.55 -27.53
CA LYS A 539 -10.80 65.32 -27.09
C LYS A 539 -10.15 64.57 -28.28
N ALA A 540 -10.85 64.50 -29.42
CA ALA A 540 -10.29 63.89 -30.63
C ALA A 540 -9.10 64.67 -31.22
N ILE A 541 -9.12 66.01 -31.16
CA ILE A 541 -8.02 66.89 -31.59
C ILE A 541 -6.75 66.63 -30.76
N ALA A 542 -6.90 66.46 -29.45
CA ALA A 542 -5.77 66.20 -28.56
C ALA A 542 -5.00 64.91 -28.90
N GLY A 543 -5.59 63.99 -29.66
CA GLY A 543 -4.93 62.75 -30.11
C GLY A 543 -3.97 62.91 -31.30
N GLY A 544 -3.97 64.05 -32.00
CA GLY A 544 -3.08 64.33 -33.14
C GLY A 544 -3.39 63.56 -34.45
N GLY A 545 -2.63 63.86 -35.51
CA GLY A 545 -2.74 63.22 -36.83
C GLY A 545 -3.99 63.61 -37.64
N GLU A 546 -4.26 62.88 -38.72
CA GLU A 546 -5.33 63.21 -39.68
C GLU A 546 -6.72 63.30 -39.06
N ILE A 547 -7.01 62.47 -38.05
CA ILE A 547 -8.29 62.52 -37.32
C ILE A 547 -8.42 63.82 -36.53
N ALA A 548 -7.33 64.32 -35.94
CA ALA A 548 -7.32 65.58 -35.22
C ALA A 548 -7.54 66.76 -36.18
N ASP A 549 -6.89 66.75 -37.34
CA ASP A 549 -7.06 67.78 -38.36
C ASP A 549 -8.51 67.83 -38.87
N ALA A 550 -9.10 66.66 -39.17
CA ALA A 550 -10.50 66.54 -39.56
C ALA A 550 -11.45 67.02 -38.44
N ALA A 551 -11.16 66.70 -37.18
CA ALA A 551 -11.94 67.17 -36.04
C ALA A 551 -11.86 68.70 -35.86
N ALA A 552 -10.68 69.29 -36.09
CA ALA A 552 -10.44 70.73 -35.98
C ALA A 552 -11.22 71.52 -37.04
N ILE A 553 -11.26 71.04 -38.29
CA ILE A 553 -12.04 71.65 -39.37
C ILE A 553 -13.53 71.70 -39.00
N ILE A 554 -14.09 70.55 -38.61
CA ILE A 554 -15.51 70.45 -38.22
C ILE A 554 -15.83 71.33 -36.99
N SER A 555 -14.90 71.45 -36.04
CA SER A 555 -15.08 72.31 -34.86
C SER A 555 -15.13 73.79 -35.23
N ARG A 556 -14.24 74.26 -36.13
CA ARG A 556 -14.17 75.67 -36.57
C ARG A 556 -15.40 76.09 -37.38
N GLU A 557 -15.86 75.23 -38.30
CA GLU A 557 -17.07 75.50 -39.10
C GLU A 557 -18.31 75.72 -38.21
N ARG A 558 -18.39 75.02 -37.07
CA ARG A 558 -19.52 75.10 -36.14
C ARG A 558 -19.48 76.33 -35.24
N GLU A 559 -18.30 76.80 -34.86
CA GLU A 559 -18.14 78.08 -34.15
C GLU A 559 -18.52 79.27 -35.04
N PHE A 560 -18.21 79.18 -36.34
CA PHE A 560 -18.57 80.21 -37.32
C PHE A 560 -20.09 80.33 -37.54
N VAL A 561 -20.83 79.21 -37.48
CA VAL A 561 -22.30 79.18 -37.60
C VAL A 561 -23.02 79.61 -36.31
N LYS A 562 -22.38 79.51 -35.14
CA LYS A 562 -22.95 79.97 -33.85
C LYS A 562 -22.80 81.48 -33.61
N ASN A 563 -21.84 82.12 -34.29
CA ASN A 563 -21.53 83.55 -34.17
C ASN A 563 -22.19 84.40 -35.27
N LYS A 564 -23.05 83.80 -36.10
CA LYS A 564 -24.05 84.45 -36.94
C LYS A 564 -25.43 84.14 -36.38
#